data_AF-X1IAW7-F1
#
_entry.id   AF-X1IAW7-F1
#
_cell.length_a   1.000
_cell.length_b   1.000
_cell.length_c   1.000
_cell.angle_alpha   90.00
_cell.angle_beta   90.00
_cell.angle_gamma   90.00
#
_symmetry.space_group_name_H-M   'P 1'
#
loop_
_entity.id
_entity.type
_entity.pdbx_description
1 polymer ?
#
loop_
_entity_poly.entity_id
_entity_poly.type
_entity_poly.pdbx_seq_one_letter_code
_entity_poly.pdbx_strand_id
1 'polypeptide(L)'
;RAAAFWAQVQNSDGGWGYQPAGGTGLRLRGSSFGSMTAAGVASLLLAREHLASSSAADESAGGGPGDKNITRGLKWLGDNYKIAEIPKWGWGKIEYWPYFYLYCLARAGMGAGLAHLGGNDWQGELLGHLLACQSPDGAWRTEGEDDRHAVIRTCFALLAVNVAGAPVLVNKLPAAGADGADVAGLGRGLARTAGRSVCGRVLAPDASQRAIDAAPILYIDAQKGLKIPDELVERVRRFVLGGGLVLVAAPADDPGAARTAQEK
;
A
#
# COMPACT_ATOMS: atom_id res chain seq x y z
N ARG A 1 5.34 -3.57 -21.40
CA ARG A 1 4.23 -4.36 -21.99
C ARG A 1 3.15 -4.70 -20.95
N ALA A 2 3.49 -5.39 -19.85
CA ALA A 2 2.52 -5.72 -18.80
C ALA A 2 1.81 -4.49 -18.20
N ALA A 3 2.55 -3.42 -17.86
CA ALA A 3 1.96 -2.17 -17.36
C ALA A 3 0.93 -1.55 -18.32
N ALA A 4 1.25 -1.53 -19.61
CA ALA A 4 0.34 -1.02 -20.65
C ALA A 4 -0.93 -1.85 -20.77
N PHE A 5 -0.83 -3.18 -20.69
CA PHE A 5 -2.00 -4.06 -20.67
C PHE A 5 -2.92 -3.73 -19.48
N TRP A 6 -2.39 -3.69 -18.26
CA TRP A 6 -3.17 -3.36 -17.06
C TRP A 6 -3.80 -1.97 -17.14
N ALA A 7 -3.08 -0.97 -17.67
CA ALA A 7 -3.61 0.37 -17.86
C ALA A 7 -4.76 0.41 -18.87
N GLN A 8 -4.67 -0.39 -19.94
CA GLN A 8 -5.69 -0.45 -21.00
C GLN A 8 -6.98 -1.16 -20.57
N VAL A 9 -6.88 -2.16 -19.69
CA VAL A 9 -8.04 -2.98 -19.27
C VAL A 9 -8.69 -2.52 -17.96
N GLN A 10 -8.31 -1.35 -17.42
CA GLN A 10 -8.99 -0.77 -16.25
C GLN A 10 -10.38 -0.26 -16.63
N ASN A 11 -11.39 -0.58 -15.82
CA ASN A 11 -12.76 -0.13 -16.05
C ASN A 11 -12.91 1.38 -15.77
N SER A 12 -14.03 1.96 -16.23
CA SER A 12 -14.34 3.38 -16.03
C SER A 12 -14.50 3.77 -14.55
N ASP A 13 -14.88 2.83 -13.68
CA ASP A 13 -14.96 3.03 -12.23
C ASP A 13 -13.60 3.03 -11.52
N GLY A 14 -12.52 2.69 -12.23
CA GLY A 14 -11.15 2.62 -11.67
C GLY A 14 -10.75 1.24 -11.16
N GLY A 15 -11.65 0.26 -11.16
CA GLY A 15 -11.31 -1.11 -10.78
C GLY A 15 -10.94 -2.00 -11.97
N TRP A 16 -10.66 -3.27 -11.67
CA TRP A 16 -10.37 -4.30 -12.66
C TRP A 16 -11.26 -5.53 -12.47
N GLY A 17 -11.60 -6.17 -13.59
CA GLY A 17 -12.26 -7.47 -13.64
C GLY A 17 -11.33 -8.58 -14.17
N TYR A 18 -11.88 -9.78 -14.32
CA TYR A 18 -11.17 -10.92 -14.92
C TYR A 18 -11.20 -10.92 -16.45
N GLN A 19 -12.03 -10.07 -17.06
CA GLN A 19 -12.07 -9.86 -18.50
C GLN A 19 -12.00 -8.36 -18.81
N PRO A 20 -11.40 -7.96 -19.96
CA PRO A 20 -11.45 -6.59 -20.42
C PRO A 20 -12.89 -6.08 -20.56
N ALA A 21 -13.08 -4.77 -20.41
CA ALA A 21 -14.36 -4.12 -20.68
C ALA A 21 -14.86 -4.44 -22.10
N GLY A 22 -16.16 -4.72 -22.25
CA GLY A 22 -16.78 -5.03 -23.55
C GLY A 22 -16.66 -6.48 -24.03
N GLY A 23 -16.04 -7.38 -23.26
CA GLY A 23 -16.02 -8.83 -23.59
C GLY A 23 -17.42 -9.45 -23.62
N THR A 24 -17.67 -10.36 -24.58
CA THR A 24 -18.98 -11.00 -24.81
C THR A 24 -19.24 -12.22 -23.92
N GLY A 25 -18.25 -12.66 -23.13
CA GLY A 25 -18.37 -13.80 -22.23
C GLY A 25 -19.46 -13.62 -21.18
N LEU A 26 -20.28 -14.65 -20.97
CA LEU A 26 -21.52 -14.56 -20.17
C LEU A 26 -21.28 -14.40 -18.65
N ARG A 27 -20.04 -14.47 -18.15
CA ARG A 27 -19.78 -14.74 -16.71
C ARG A 27 -18.73 -13.87 -16.01
N LEU A 28 -18.04 -12.96 -16.71
CA LEU A 28 -16.95 -12.13 -16.14
C LEU A 28 -16.93 -10.69 -16.71
N ARG A 29 -18.03 -10.25 -17.32
CA ARG A 29 -18.12 -8.99 -18.09
C ARG A 29 -17.66 -7.80 -17.26
N GLY A 30 -16.54 -7.17 -17.66
CA GLY A 30 -16.19 -5.75 -17.41
C GLY A 30 -16.44 -5.17 -16.02
N SER A 31 -16.66 -5.99 -15.01
CA SER A 31 -17.06 -5.59 -13.67
C SER A 31 -15.84 -5.62 -12.79
N SER A 32 -15.73 -4.61 -11.95
CA SER A 32 -14.60 -4.48 -11.03
C SER A 32 -14.82 -5.33 -9.78
N PHE A 33 -13.81 -6.13 -9.44
CA PHE A 33 -13.79 -6.96 -8.23
C PHE A 33 -12.59 -6.59 -7.36
N GLY A 34 -12.72 -6.76 -6.04
CA GLY A 34 -11.64 -6.41 -5.12
C GLY A 34 -10.35 -7.21 -5.37
N SER A 35 -10.47 -8.51 -5.67
CA SER A 35 -9.34 -9.38 -5.98
C SER A 35 -8.52 -8.86 -7.17
N MET A 36 -9.19 -8.62 -8.30
CA MET A 36 -8.53 -8.17 -9.54
C MET A 36 -8.07 -6.72 -9.44
N THR A 37 -8.80 -5.86 -8.72
CA THR A 37 -8.39 -4.48 -8.50
C THR A 37 -7.12 -4.40 -7.65
N ALA A 38 -7.07 -5.15 -6.54
CA ALA A 38 -5.88 -5.22 -5.70
C ALA A 38 -4.69 -5.82 -6.46
N ALA A 39 -4.90 -6.89 -7.23
CA ALA A 39 -3.86 -7.49 -8.07
C ALA A 39 -3.36 -6.53 -9.16
N GLY A 40 -4.25 -5.78 -9.81
CA GLY A 40 -3.91 -4.79 -10.84
C GLY A 40 -3.07 -3.65 -10.27
N VAL A 41 -3.48 -3.09 -9.13
CA VAL A 41 -2.72 -2.05 -8.42
C VAL A 41 -1.33 -2.57 -8.02
N ALA A 42 -1.25 -3.73 -7.36
CA ALA A 42 0.02 -4.33 -6.97
C ALA A 42 0.94 -4.59 -8.17
N SER A 43 0.38 -5.06 -9.29
CA SER A 43 1.14 -5.32 -10.53
C SER A 43 1.67 -4.04 -11.16
N LEU A 44 0.88 -2.97 -11.20
CA LEU A 44 1.31 -1.68 -11.74
C LEU A 44 2.39 -1.03 -10.86
N LEU A 45 2.27 -1.12 -9.54
CA LEU A 45 3.28 -0.64 -8.59
C LEU A 45 4.62 -1.36 -8.81
N LEU A 46 4.60 -2.68 -8.96
CA LEU A 46 5.80 -3.49 -9.23
C LEU A 46 6.40 -3.16 -10.61
N ALA A 47 5.57 -3.03 -11.64
CA ALA A 47 6.02 -2.68 -12.98
C ALA A 47 6.66 -1.29 -13.01
N ARG A 48 6.07 -0.31 -12.32
CA ARG A 48 6.63 1.04 -12.16
C ARG A 48 8.02 1.01 -11.54
N GLU A 49 8.21 0.21 -10.49
CA GLU A 49 9.51 0.05 -9.84
C GLU A 49 10.56 -0.53 -10.80
N HIS A 50 10.24 -1.63 -11.50
CA HIS A 50 11.17 -2.24 -12.44
C HIS A 50 11.53 -1.31 -13.59
N LEU A 51 10.56 -0.56 -14.12
CA LEU A 51 10.80 0.40 -15.19
C LEU A 51 11.70 1.55 -14.71
N ALA A 52 11.45 2.10 -13.51
CA ALA A 52 12.30 3.14 -12.92
C ALA A 52 13.73 2.67 -12.67
N SER A 53 13.94 1.41 -12.27
CA SER A 53 15.28 0.83 -12.09
C SER A 53 16.03 0.59 -13.40
N SER A 54 15.31 0.46 -14.52
CA SER A 54 15.89 0.24 -15.86
C SER A 54 16.17 1.54 -16.63
N SER A 55 15.49 2.63 -16.27
CA SER A 55 15.62 3.95 -16.89
C SER A 55 16.55 4.84 -16.07
N ALA A 56 17.85 4.54 -16.06
CA ALA A 56 18.86 5.38 -15.39
C ALA A 56 19.13 6.73 -16.11
N ALA A 57 18.21 7.23 -16.97
CA ALA A 57 18.51 8.36 -17.86
C ALA A 57 17.32 9.25 -18.28
N ASP A 58 16.15 9.17 -17.66
CA ASP A 58 15.04 10.08 -18.02
C ASP A 58 14.42 10.69 -16.76
N GLU A 59 14.98 11.84 -16.35
CA GLU A 59 14.50 12.70 -15.26
C GLU A 59 13.23 13.48 -15.64
N SER A 60 12.34 12.90 -16.44
CA SER A 60 10.98 13.41 -16.60
C SER A 60 10.11 12.89 -15.44
N ALA A 61 10.15 13.66 -14.36
CA ALA A 61 9.37 13.49 -13.14
C ALA A 61 7.88 13.22 -13.42
N GLY A 62 7.40 12.08 -12.92
CA GLY A 62 5.98 11.79 -12.69
C GLY A 62 5.15 11.44 -13.91
N GLY A 63 4.40 10.33 -13.85
CA GLY A 63 3.43 9.97 -14.88
C GLY A 63 3.86 8.79 -15.76
N GLY A 64 4.57 7.82 -15.19
CA GLY A 64 4.83 6.56 -15.87
C GLY A 64 3.51 5.88 -16.30
N PRO A 65 3.53 5.05 -17.36
CA PRO A 65 2.35 4.31 -17.80
C PRO A 65 1.69 3.57 -16.63
N GLY A 66 0.48 3.99 -16.27
CA GLY A 66 -0.28 3.39 -15.18
C GLY A 66 -0.39 4.21 -13.88
N ASP A 67 0.29 5.36 -13.71
CA ASP A 67 0.20 6.14 -12.46
C ASP A 67 -1.22 6.64 -12.15
N LYS A 68 -1.91 7.17 -13.16
CA LYS A 68 -3.34 7.53 -13.05
C LYS A 68 -4.20 6.31 -12.74
N ASN A 69 -3.85 5.15 -13.31
CA ASN A 69 -4.57 3.90 -13.07
C ASN A 69 -4.37 3.40 -11.62
N ILE A 70 -3.15 3.47 -11.08
CA ILE A 70 -2.84 3.15 -9.67
C ILE A 70 -3.72 4.02 -8.76
N THR A 71 -3.73 5.34 -8.99
CA THR A 71 -4.53 6.29 -8.18
C THR A 71 -6.02 5.94 -8.21
N ARG A 72 -6.58 5.69 -9.39
CA ARG A 72 -7.99 5.28 -9.55
C ARG A 72 -8.28 3.93 -8.89
N GLY A 73 -7.35 2.99 -8.98
CA GLY A 73 -7.45 1.67 -8.36
C GLY A 73 -7.43 1.72 -6.84
N LEU A 74 -6.49 2.49 -6.27
CA LEU A 74 -6.43 2.71 -4.82
C LEU A 74 -7.69 3.41 -4.32
N LYS A 75 -8.21 4.40 -5.05
CA LYS A 75 -9.51 5.01 -4.73
C LYS A 75 -10.63 3.98 -4.74
N TRP A 76 -10.72 3.15 -5.79
CA TRP A 76 -11.73 2.10 -5.88
C TRP A 76 -11.64 1.12 -4.70
N LEU A 77 -10.43 0.71 -4.32
CA LEU A 77 -10.21 -0.17 -3.17
C LEU A 77 -10.61 0.50 -1.85
N GLY A 78 -10.35 1.80 -1.70
CA GLY A 78 -10.80 2.56 -0.53
C GLY A 78 -12.32 2.70 -0.47
N ASP A 79 -12.96 3.07 -1.58
CA ASP A 79 -14.42 3.24 -1.68
C ASP A 79 -15.18 1.92 -1.44
N ASN A 80 -14.54 0.78 -1.73
CA ASN A 80 -15.12 -0.56 -1.62
C ASN A 80 -14.38 -1.41 -0.57
N TYR A 81 -13.71 -0.77 0.38
CA TYR A 81 -12.83 -1.45 1.33
C TYR A 81 -13.59 -2.51 2.13
N LYS A 82 -13.06 -3.75 2.12
CA LYS A 82 -13.56 -4.85 2.94
C LYS A 82 -12.41 -5.77 3.35
N ILE A 83 -12.55 -6.33 4.54
CA ILE A 83 -11.79 -7.48 5.03
C ILE A 83 -12.77 -8.65 5.17
N ALA A 84 -12.28 -9.89 5.17
CA ALA A 84 -13.05 -11.14 5.22
C ALA A 84 -13.83 -11.56 3.96
N GLU A 85 -14.18 -10.62 3.07
CA GLU A 85 -14.83 -10.93 1.80
C GLU A 85 -14.27 -10.12 0.64
N ILE A 86 -14.54 -10.55 -0.59
CA ILE A 86 -14.07 -9.88 -1.81
C ILE A 86 -15.12 -8.84 -2.21
N PRO A 87 -14.77 -7.54 -2.27
CA PRO A 87 -15.69 -6.50 -2.70
C PRO A 87 -16.30 -6.76 -4.08
N LYS A 88 -17.62 -6.57 -4.18
CA LYS A 88 -18.46 -6.78 -5.37
C LYS A 88 -18.42 -8.21 -5.94
N TRP A 89 -17.94 -9.18 -5.17
CA TRP A 89 -18.01 -10.58 -5.57
C TRP A 89 -19.45 -11.09 -5.54
N GLY A 90 -19.84 -11.86 -6.56
CA GLY A 90 -21.22 -12.35 -6.71
C GLY A 90 -21.32 -13.80 -7.19
N TRP A 91 -20.24 -14.58 -7.17
CA TRP A 91 -20.18 -15.87 -7.88
C TRP A 91 -19.66 -17.01 -7.03
N GLY A 92 -20.55 -17.89 -6.55
CA GLY A 92 -20.17 -19.06 -5.78
C GLY A 92 -19.32 -18.76 -4.53
N LYS A 93 -19.06 -19.80 -3.74
CA LYS A 93 -18.17 -19.70 -2.59
C LYS A 93 -16.97 -20.60 -2.84
N ILE A 94 -15.86 -19.98 -3.24
CA ILE A 94 -14.57 -20.66 -3.25
C ILE A 94 -13.78 -20.09 -2.08
N GLU A 95 -13.67 -20.88 -1.03
CA GLU A 95 -13.31 -20.41 0.31
C GLU A 95 -11.89 -19.80 0.41
N TYR A 96 -10.96 -20.17 -0.47
CA TYR A 96 -9.60 -19.62 -0.46
C TYR A 96 -9.46 -18.27 -1.21
N TRP A 97 -10.43 -17.85 -2.04
CA TRP A 97 -10.32 -16.61 -2.81
C TRP A 97 -10.27 -15.34 -1.96
N PRO A 98 -11.01 -15.23 -0.84
CA PRO A 98 -10.84 -14.11 0.08
C PRO A 98 -9.38 -13.94 0.55
N TYR A 99 -8.66 -15.04 0.79
CA TYR A 99 -7.26 -15.01 1.21
C TYR A 99 -6.33 -14.57 0.08
N PHE A 100 -6.60 -15.00 -1.16
CA PHE A 100 -5.92 -14.44 -2.34
C PHE A 100 -6.13 -12.92 -2.44
N TYR A 101 -7.36 -12.44 -2.24
CA TYR A 101 -7.66 -11.01 -2.23
C TYR A 101 -6.89 -10.29 -1.11
N LEU A 102 -6.87 -10.81 0.12
CA LEU A 102 -6.13 -10.21 1.22
C LEU A 102 -4.62 -10.12 0.92
N TYR A 103 -4.04 -11.17 0.33
CA TYR A 103 -2.65 -11.11 -0.11
C TYR A 103 -2.42 -10.00 -1.14
N CYS A 104 -3.28 -9.88 -2.15
CA CYS A 104 -3.19 -8.79 -3.14
C CYS A 104 -3.41 -7.41 -2.51
N LEU A 105 -4.33 -7.27 -1.56
CA LEU A 105 -4.60 -6.03 -0.85
C LEU A 105 -3.39 -5.59 -0.04
N ALA A 106 -2.75 -6.52 0.68
CA ALA A 106 -1.52 -6.25 1.42
C ALA A 106 -0.39 -5.77 0.50
N ARG A 107 -0.23 -6.40 -0.68
CA ARG A 107 0.74 -5.98 -1.70
C ARG A 107 0.45 -4.59 -2.26
N ALA A 108 -0.83 -4.27 -2.48
CA ALA A 108 -1.25 -2.95 -2.96
C ALA A 108 -1.00 -1.86 -1.91
N GLY A 109 -1.43 -2.07 -0.65
CA GLY A 109 -1.24 -1.14 0.45
C GLY A 109 0.23 -0.88 0.76
N MET A 110 1.03 -1.95 0.88
CA MET A 110 2.48 -1.84 1.10
C MET A 110 3.18 -1.19 -0.10
N GLY A 111 2.87 -1.60 -1.33
CA GLY A 111 3.53 -1.08 -2.52
C GLY A 111 3.26 0.41 -2.74
N ALA A 112 2.07 0.88 -2.38
CA ALA A 112 1.67 2.28 -2.41
C ALA A 112 2.20 3.09 -1.21
N GLY A 113 2.73 2.43 -0.18
CA GLY A 113 3.22 3.07 1.04
C GLY A 113 2.12 3.78 1.80
N LEU A 114 0.91 3.24 1.85
CA LEU A 114 -0.21 3.88 2.56
C LEU A 114 -0.33 3.34 3.97
N ALA A 115 -0.53 4.20 4.97
CA ALA A 115 -0.96 3.74 6.29
C ALA A 115 -2.44 3.38 6.33
N HIS A 116 -3.26 4.08 5.54
CA HIS A 116 -4.70 3.86 5.47
C HIS A 116 -5.18 3.71 4.04
N LEU A 117 -6.19 2.87 3.82
CA LEU A 117 -6.86 2.69 2.54
C LEU A 117 -8.35 2.98 2.70
N GLY A 118 -8.84 4.04 2.06
CA GLY A 118 -10.22 4.51 2.27
C GLY A 118 -10.50 4.96 3.72
N GLY A 119 -9.47 5.37 4.45
CA GLY A 119 -9.56 5.74 5.88
C GLY A 119 -9.38 4.58 6.86
N ASN A 120 -9.29 3.34 6.38
CA ASN A 120 -9.17 2.13 7.22
C ASN A 120 -7.71 1.73 7.42
N ASP A 121 -7.34 1.23 8.62
CA ASP A 121 -6.00 0.71 8.92
C ASP A 121 -5.88 -0.68 8.31
N TRP A 122 -5.60 -0.70 7.00
CA TRP A 122 -5.61 -1.94 6.24
C TRP A 122 -4.64 -2.99 6.79
N GLN A 123 -3.54 -2.56 7.40
CA GLN A 123 -2.51 -3.45 7.91
C GLN A 123 -2.97 -4.10 9.22
N GLY A 124 -3.45 -3.28 10.17
CA GLY A 124 -3.97 -3.76 11.45
C GLY A 124 -5.21 -4.63 11.30
N GLU A 125 -6.17 -4.21 10.48
CA GLU A 125 -7.43 -4.93 10.27
C GLU A 125 -7.22 -6.27 9.55
N LEU A 126 -6.36 -6.32 8.53
CA LEU A 126 -6.02 -7.55 7.83
C LEU A 126 -5.32 -8.55 8.75
N LEU A 127 -4.31 -8.10 9.51
CA LEU A 127 -3.59 -8.98 10.45
C LEU A 127 -4.52 -9.47 11.56
N GLY A 128 -5.32 -8.58 12.15
CA GLY A 128 -6.30 -8.94 13.18
C GLY A 128 -7.29 -10.00 12.68
N HIS A 129 -7.80 -9.83 11.45
CA HIS A 129 -8.68 -10.82 10.83
C HIS A 129 -8.00 -12.17 10.61
N LEU A 130 -6.79 -12.19 10.02
CA LEU A 130 -6.09 -13.44 9.78
C LEU A 130 -5.75 -14.17 11.08
N LEU A 131 -5.27 -13.47 12.11
CA LEU A 131 -4.99 -14.09 13.41
C LEU A 131 -6.25 -14.66 14.07
N ALA A 132 -7.39 -13.97 13.96
CA ALA A 132 -8.66 -14.46 14.49
C ALA A 132 -9.19 -15.71 13.76
N CYS A 133 -8.80 -15.90 12.49
CA CYS A 133 -9.20 -17.05 11.68
C CYS A 133 -8.18 -18.21 11.69
N GLN A 134 -7.05 -18.08 12.40
CA GLN A 134 -6.03 -19.11 12.44
C GLN A 134 -6.46 -20.26 13.37
N SER A 135 -6.38 -21.49 12.87
CA SER A 135 -6.61 -22.70 13.66
C SER A 135 -5.48 -22.93 14.69
N PRO A 136 -5.73 -23.71 15.76
CA PRO A 136 -4.71 -24.01 16.78
C PRO A 136 -3.43 -24.68 16.24
N ASP A 137 -3.51 -25.39 15.11
CA ASP A 137 -2.36 -26.01 14.45
C ASP A 137 -1.61 -25.05 13.51
N GLY A 138 -2.00 -23.77 13.49
CA GLY A 138 -1.40 -22.70 12.71
C GLY A 138 -1.90 -22.60 11.27
N ALA A 139 -2.76 -23.51 10.81
CA ALA A 139 -3.35 -23.47 9.48
C ALA A 139 -4.57 -22.52 9.42
N TRP A 140 -5.01 -22.17 8.22
CA TRP A 140 -6.31 -21.54 7.99
C TRP A 140 -7.21 -22.55 7.30
N ARG A 141 -8.27 -22.99 7.98
CA ARG A 141 -9.21 -24.03 7.46
C ARG A 141 -10.66 -23.63 7.72
N THR A 142 -11.57 -24.09 6.88
CA THR A 142 -12.99 -24.17 7.23
C THR A 142 -13.36 -25.61 7.55
N GLU A 143 -14.27 -25.81 8.50
CA GLU A 143 -14.83 -27.13 8.78
C GLU A 143 -15.46 -27.74 7.51
N GLY A 144 -15.12 -29.00 7.22
CA GLY A 144 -15.62 -29.72 6.03
C GLY A 144 -14.99 -29.30 4.69
N GLU A 145 -13.91 -28.52 4.69
CA GLU A 145 -13.19 -28.11 3.48
C GLU A 145 -12.29 -29.24 2.93
N ASP A 146 -12.15 -29.31 1.59
CA ASP A 146 -11.16 -30.16 0.90
C ASP A 146 -9.71 -29.75 1.26
N ASP A 147 -8.86 -30.72 1.59
CA ASP A 147 -7.48 -30.48 2.04
C ASP A 147 -6.68 -29.59 1.08
N ARG A 148 -6.89 -29.72 -0.24
CA ARG A 148 -6.21 -28.88 -1.23
C ARG A 148 -6.60 -27.41 -1.10
N HIS A 149 -7.87 -27.11 -0.83
CA HIS A 149 -8.33 -25.74 -0.64
C HIS A 149 -7.78 -25.16 0.67
N ALA A 150 -7.73 -25.97 1.73
CA ALA A 150 -7.12 -25.58 3.01
C ALA A 150 -5.63 -25.25 2.85
N VAL A 151 -4.87 -26.03 2.07
CA VAL A 151 -3.46 -25.74 1.76
C VAL A 151 -3.32 -24.42 1.00
N ILE A 152 -4.08 -24.22 -0.07
CA ILE A 152 -4.04 -22.97 -0.87
C ILE A 152 -4.37 -21.76 0.02
N ARG A 153 -5.40 -21.89 0.85
CA ARG A 153 -5.80 -20.84 1.79
C ARG A 153 -4.69 -20.50 2.77
N THR A 154 -4.09 -21.53 3.38
CA THR A 154 -2.98 -21.37 4.33
C THR A 154 -1.79 -20.69 3.65
N CYS A 155 -1.44 -21.06 2.41
CA CYS A 155 -0.39 -20.40 1.65
C CYS A 155 -0.67 -18.90 1.45
N PHE A 156 -1.87 -18.52 1.03
CA PHE A 156 -2.22 -17.11 0.87
C PHE A 156 -2.28 -16.34 2.19
N ALA A 157 -2.76 -16.97 3.27
CA ALA A 157 -2.74 -16.37 4.60
C ALA A 157 -1.30 -16.06 5.04
N LEU A 158 -0.38 -17.02 4.91
CA LEU A 158 1.03 -16.84 5.25
C LEU A 158 1.68 -15.74 4.40
N LEU A 159 1.40 -15.70 3.10
CA LEU A 159 1.89 -14.63 2.22
C LEU A 159 1.35 -13.26 2.63
N ALA A 160 0.06 -13.18 2.97
CA ALA A 160 -0.56 -11.94 3.43
C ALA A 160 0.01 -11.47 4.77
N VAL A 161 0.19 -12.38 5.75
CA VAL A 161 0.84 -12.10 7.03
C VAL A 161 2.29 -11.66 6.84
N ASN A 162 3.05 -12.30 5.95
CA ASN A 162 4.44 -11.90 5.69
C ASN A 162 4.54 -10.47 5.12
N VAL A 163 3.60 -10.08 4.26
CA VAL A 163 3.54 -8.71 3.73
C VAL A 163 3.03 -7.76 4.80
N ALA A 164 1.81 -7.93 5.29
CA ALA A 164 1.21 -7.01 6.25
C ALA A 164 1.94 -6.96 7.60
N GLY A 165 2.64 -8.03 7.98
CA GLY A 165 3.44 -8.12 9.21
C GLY A 165 4.79 -7.43 9.14
N ALA A 166 5.19 -6.85 8.00
CA ALA A 166 6.45 -6.12 7.90
C ALA A 166 6.46 -4.91 8.87
N PRO A 167 7.46 -4.82 9.76
CA PRO A 167 7.59 -3.68 10.67
C PRO A 167 7.64 -2.34 9.92
N VAL A 168 6.93 -1.35 10.45
CA VAL A 168 6.96 0.00 9.93
C VAL A 168 8.25 0.67 10.42
N LEU A 169 9.17 0.91 9.50
CA LEU A 169 10.45 1.53 9.81
C LEU A 169 10.41 3.04 9.61
N VAL A 170 9.61 3.51 8.63
CA VAL A 170 9.52 4.93 8.27
C VAL A 170 8.06 5.35 8.18
N ASN A 171 7.67 6.36 8.94
CA ASN A 171 6.42 7.08 8.74
C ASN A 171 6.72 8.40 8.01
N LYS A 172 6.01 8.68 6.92
CA LYS A 172 6.01 9.99 6.25
C LYS A 172 4.85 10.83 6.77
N LEU A 173 5.13 12.06 7.15
CA LEU A 173 4.09 13.07 7.35
C LEU A 173 3.90 13.84 6.04
N PRO A 174 2.69 13.85 5.47
CA PRO A 174 2.44 14.60 4.24
C PRO A 174 2.46 16.10 4.52
N ALA A 175 3.34 16.82 3.84
CA ALA A 175 3.31 18.29 3.76
C ALA A 175 2.09 18.77 2.94
N ALA A 176 1.81 18.07 1.84
CA ALA A 176 0.64 18.27 0.99
C ALA A 176 0.35 16.97 0.22
N GLY A 177 -0.88 16.43 0.35
CA GLY A 177 -1.29 15.20 -0.33
C GLY A 177 -0.68 13.92 0.24
N ALA A 178 -1.41 12.82 0.16
CA ALA A 178 -0.99 11.51 0.69
C ALA A 178 -0.26 10.66 -0.39
N ASP A 179 0.75 11.23 -1.07
CA ASP A 179 1.60 10.41 -1.94
C ASP A 179 2.62 9.64 -1.10
N GLY A 180 2.47 8.32 -1.11
CA GLY A 180 3.34 7.37 -0.41
C GLY A 180 4.39 6.71 -1.31
N ALA A 181 4.49 7.07 -2.59
CA ALA A 181 5.38 6.40 -3.54
C ALA A 181 6.86 6.48 -3.12
N ASP A 182 7.28 7.64 -2.64
CA ASP A 182 8.65 7.92 -2.18
C ASP A 182 8.99 7.14 -0.89
N VAL A 183 8.13 7.20 0.13
CA VAL A 183 8.34 6.49 1.39
C VAL A 183 8.25 4.97 1.21
N ALA A 184 7.42 4.49 0.27
CA ALA A 184 7.40 3.09 -0.13
C ALA A 184 8.73 2.68 -0.78
N GLY A 185 9.28 3.55 -1.65
CA GLY A 185 10.59 3.37 -2.27
C GLY A 185 11.71 3.31 -1.24
N LEU A 186 11.73 4.26 -0.30
CA LEU A 186 12.68 4.32 0.80
C LEU A 186 12.60 3.05 1.67
N GLY A 187 11.39 2.63 2.07
CA GLY A 187 11.18 1.42 2.84
C GLY A 187 11.72 0.17 2.14
N ARG A 188 11.47 0.03 0.82
CA ARG A 188 12.03 -1.09 0.02
C ARG A 188 13.56 -1.03 -0.07
N GLY A 189 14.14 0.16 -0.24
CA GLY A 189 15.59 0.36 -0.23
C GLY A 189 16.20 -0.13 1.09
N LEU A 190 15.65 0.32 2.22
CA LEU A 190 16.07 -0.11 3.55
C LEU A 190 15.89 -1.61 3.77
N ALA A 191 14.79 -2.20 3.29
CA ALA A 191 14.57 -3.64 3.38
C ALA A 191 15.65 -4.44 2.65
N ARG A 192 16.06 -4.00 1.45
CA ARG A 192 17.16 -4.62 0.69
C ARG A 192 18.49 -4.50 1.43
N THR A 193 18.81 -3.32 1.95
CA THR A 193 20.07 -3.09 2.68
C THR A 193 20.12 -3.86 4.00
N ALA A 194 19.02 -3.92 4.74
CA ALA A 194 18.95 -4.60 6.04
C ALA A 194 18.75 -6.11 5.93
N GLY A 195 18.48 -6.66 4.75
CA GLY A 195 18.21 -8.09 4.55
C GLY A 195 16.96 -8.60 5.27
N ARG A 196 16.01 -7.71 5.62
CA ARG A 196 14.77 -8.04 6.33
C ARG A 196 13.60 -7.23 5.82
N SER A 197 12.40 -7.78 5.92
CA SER A 197 11.16 -7.08 5.56
C SER A 197 10.96 -5.87 6.48
N VAL A 198 10.84 -4.69 5.90
CA VAL A 198 10.37 -3.46 6.55
C VAL A 198 9.54 -2.67 5.55
N CYS A 199 8.68 -1.79 6.05
CA CYS A 199 7.91 -0.90 5.18
C CYS A 199 8.04 0.56 5.60
N GLY A 200 7.83 1.43 4.61
CA GLY A 200 7.63 2.86 4.82
C GLY A 200 6.21 3.20 4.41
N ARG A 201 5.55 4.08 5.17
CA ARG A 201 4.15 4.46 4.92
C ARG A 201 3.89 5.94 5.17
N VAL A 202 2.98 6.53 4.39
CA VAL A 202 2.47 7.89 4.58
C VAL A 202 1.29 7.87 5.52
N LEU A 203 1.36 8.74 6.52
CA LEU A 203 0.30 8.98 7.50
C LEU A 203 -0.71 10.01 6.97
N ALA A 204 -1.85 10.12 7.64
CA ALA A 204 -2.76 11.25 7.42
C ALA A 204 -2.18 12.55 8.03
N PRO A 205 -2.51 13.75 7.52
CA PRO A 205 -2.03 15.01 8.09
C PRO A 205 -2.36 15.20 9.58
N ASP A 206 -3.48 14.65 10.01
CA ASP A 206 -4.02 14.70 11.37
C ASP A 206 -3.64 13.47 12.22
N ALA A 207 -2.67 12.66 11.78
CA ALA A 207 -2.28 11.43 12.47
C ALA A 207 -1.91 11.65 13.95
N SER A 208 -2.44 10.80 14.83
CA SER A 208 -2.15 10.87 16.26
C SER A 208 -0.66 10.71 16.58
N GLN A 209 -0.22 11.21 17.74
CA GLN A 209 1.16 11.00 18.22
C GLN A 209 1.53 9.51 18.22
N ARG A 210 0.62 8.64 18.66
CA ARG A 210 0.84 7.18 18.66
C ARG A 210 1.12 6.62 17.26
N ALA A 211 0.46 7.16 16.23
CA ALA A 211 0.70 6.73 14.85
C ALA A 211 2.08 7.19 14.35
N ILE A 212 2.52 8.38 14.75
CA ILE A 212 3.87 8.91 14.46
C ILE A 212 4.93 8.02 15.14
N ASP A 213 4.77 7.76 16.43
CA ASP A 213 5.71 6.98 17.26
C ASP A 213 5.75 5.48 16.90
N ALA A 214 4.83 5.00 16.05
CA ALA A 214 4.78 3.61 15.61
C ALA A 214 5.92 3.22 14.66
N ALA A 215 6.78 4.16 14.27
CA ALA A 215 7.98 3.91 13.48
C ALA A 215 9.17 4.69 14.07
N PRO A 216 10.39 4.15 14.04
CA PRO A 216 11.57 4.82 14.59
C PRO A 216 12.08 5.97 13.72
N ILE A 217 11.64 6.07 12.46
CA ILE A 217 12.03 7.14 11.52
C ILE A 217 10.80 7.93 11.09
N LEU A 218 10.87 9.24 11.23
CA LEU A 218 9.89 10.19 10.71
C LEU A 218 10.47 10.90 9.50
N TYR A 219 9.82 10.75 8.35
CA TYR A 219 10.22 11.36 7.08
C TYR A 219 9.34 12.58 6.77
N ILE A 220 9.98 13.71 6.51
CA ILE A 220 9.36 14.96 6.11
C ILE A 220 9.87 15.33 4.72
N ASP A 221 8.94 15.42 3.77
CA ASP A 221 9.18 15.94 2.43
C ASP A 221 9.06 17.48 2.47
N ALA A 222 10.21 18.17 2.50
CA ALA A 222 10.28 19.61 2.62
C ALA A 222 10.08 20.31 1.28
N GLN A 223 8.86 20.22 0.73
CA GLN A 223 8.53 20.91 -0.51
C GLN A 223 8.75 22.43 -0.40
N LYS A 224 9.02 23.08 -1.53
CA LYS A 224 9.25 24.52 -1.60
C LYS A 224 8.09 25.30 -0.95
N GLY A 225 8.42 26.14 0.03
CA GLY A 225 7.41 26.91 0.79
C GLY A 225 6.67 26.11 1.86
N LEU A 226 7.23 24.97 2.32
CA LEU A 226 6.67 24.16 3.40
C LEU A 226 6.32 25.02 4.63
N LYS A 227 5.03 25.03 4.97
CA LYS A 227 4.55 25.55 6.25
C LYS A 227 4.23 24.37 7.15
N ILE A 228 5.10 24.12 8.13
CA ILE A 228 4.83 23.17 9.22
C ILE A 228 3.92 23.89 10.24
N PRO A 229 2.70 23.40 10.51
CA PRO A 229 1.84 23.94 11.56
C PRO A 229 2.48 23.75 12.94
N ASP A 230 2.25 24.68 13.87
CA ASP A 230 2.84 24.62 15.23
C ASP A 230 2.47 23.32 15.97
N GLU A 231 1.25 22.81 15.76
CA GLU A 231 0.83 21.52 16.31
C GLU A 231 1.68 20.34 15.78
N LEU A 232 2.11 20.41 14.51
CA LEU A 232 2.99 19.39 13.94
C LEU A 232 4.42 19.51 14.50
N VAL A 233 4.90 20.74 14.71
CA VAL A 233 6.20 20.98 15.36
C VAL A 233 6.24 20.33 16.75
N GLU A 234 5.21 20.53 17.57
CA GLU A 234 5.13 19.92 18.91
C GLU A 234 5.13 18.39 18.87
N ARG A 235 4.43 17.78 17.90
CA ARG A 235 4.42 16.32 17.72
C ARG A 235 5.79 15.79 17.28
N VAL A 236 6.46 16.48 16.37
CA VAL A 236 7.83 16.14 15.92
C VAL A 236 8.82 16.28 17.08
N ARG A 237 8.74 17.34 17.89
CA ARG A 237 9.58 17.51 19.08
C ARG A 237 9.42 16.36 20.06
N ARG A 238 8.18 15.96 20.37
CA ARG A 238 7.91 14.80 21.24
C ARG A 238 8.51 13.52 20.67
N PHE A 239 8.37 13.30 19.37
CA PHE A 239 8.95 12.15 18.69
C PHE A 239 10.49 12.11 18.81
N VAL A 240 11.17 13.24 18.58
CA VAL A 240 12.63 13.35 18.72
C VAL A 240 13.08 13.15 20.17
N LEU A 241 12.39 13.78 21.14
CA LEU A 241 12.68 13.61 22.56
C LEU A 241 12.45 12.17 23.05
N GLY A 242 11.57 11.42 22.38
CA GLY A 242 11.37 9.99 22.57
C GLY A 242 12.43 9.09 21.93
N GLY A 243 13.46 9.66 21.28
CA GLY A 243 14.55 8.94 20.63
C GLY A 243 14.34 8.63 19.14
N GLY A 244 13.30 9.20 18.53
CA GLY A 244 13.02 9.04 17.10
C GLY A 244 13.99 9.81 16.20
N LEU A 245 14.25 9.25 15.01
CA LEU A 245 15.07 9.89 13.98
C LEU A 245 14.19 10.66 12.98
N VAL A 246 14.46 11.94 12.75
CA VAL A 246 13.79 12.72 11.70
C VAL A 246 14.69 12.80 10.46
N LEU A 247 14.17 12.35 9.32
CA LEU A 247 14.75 12.53 8.00
C LEU A 247 13.99 13.63 7.26
N VAL A 248 14.69 14.68 6.85
CA VAL A 248 14.11 15.77 6.04
C VAL A 248 14.72 15.72 4.65
N ALA A 249 13.91 15.52 3.62
CA ALA A 249 14.36 15.64 2.23
C ALA A 249 14.07 17.06 1.74
N ALA A 250 15.12 17.78 1.34
CA ALA A 250 14.99 19.08 0.67
C ALA A 250 14.87 18.92 -0.85
N PRO A 251 14.20 19.85 -1.55
CA PRO A 251 14.22 19.91 -3.00
C PRO A 251 15.66 20.17 -3.46
N ALA A 252 16.07 19.57 -4.57
CA ALA A 252 17.40 19.78 -5.13
C ALA A 252 17.67 21.26 -5.50
N ASP A 253 16.61 22.01 -5.83
CA ASP A 253 16.66 23.43 -6.16
C ASP A 253 16.50 24.37 -4.95
N ASP A 254 16.25 23.83 -3.75
CA ASP A 254 16.15 24.61 -2.50
C ASP A 254 16.74 23.86 -1.28
N PRO A 255 18.08 23.77 -1.19
CA PRO A 255 18.74 23.16 -0.01
C PRO A 255 18.41 23.87 1.31
N GLY A 256 17.94 25.13 1.25
CA GLY A 256 17.55 25.92 2.42
C GLY A 256 16.25 25.44 3.07
N ALA A 257 15.41 24.69 2.35
CA ALA A 257 14.18 24.12 2.88
C ALA A 257 14.44 23.15 4.05
N ALA A 258 15.50 22.32 3.98
CA ALA A 258 15.88 21.46 5.10
C ALA A 258 16.34 22.27 6.32
N ARG A 259 17.12 23.34 6.12
CA ARG A 259 17.55 24.21 7.22
C ARG A 259 16.35 24.89 7.90
N THR A 260 15.40 25.38 7.11
CA THR A 260 14.16 25.99 7.62
C THR A 260 13.35 25.00 8.46
N ALA A 261 13.28 23.73 8.04
CA ALA A 261 12.63 22.68 8.80
C ALA A 261 13.39 22.30 10.09
N GLN A 262 14.73 22.43 10.10
CA GLN A 262 15.57 22.19 11.29
C GLN A 262 15.53 23.33 12.31
N GLU A 263 15.40 24.58 11.85
CA GLU A 263 15.39 25.77 12.70
C GLU A 263 14.07 25.98 13.48
N LYS A 264 13.00 25.29 13.08
CA LYS A 264 11.70 25.30 13.76
C LYS A 264 11.59 24.20 14.81
#